data_AF-A0A349HJ97-F1
#
_entry.id   AF-A0A349HJ97-F1
#
_cell.length_a   1.000
_cell.length_b   1.000
_cell.length_c   1.000
_cell.angle_alpha   90.00
_cell.angle_beta   90.00
_cell.angle_gamma   90.00
#
_symmetry.space_group_name_H-M   'P 1'
#
loop_
_entity.id
_entity.type
_entity.pdbx_description
1 polymer ?
#
loop_
_entity_poly.entity_id
_entity_poly.type
_entity_poly.pdbx_seq_one_letter_code
_entity_poly.pdbx_strand_id
1 'polypeptide(L)'
;FTPSRIAVAAKRMIIEDRNSLQKMNMPGLRMSLTSRNANGLYSLQQLSGSRAQAGDLLGQFWQQYFGAIFGLWDVVGAENIWDDFAAQKPALAAKMATHLPRLGKEFSKGLARSAPLGDSFWNSCPLVLRQFTGFIHLFLQNNDYNRQSWIRVLSYYEQLAAIISRS
;
A
#
# COMPACT_ATOMS: atom_id res chain seq x y z
N PHE A 1 -21.55 19.18 2.40
CA PHE A 1 -21.87 18.61 1.07
C PHE A 1 -23.00 19.41 0.45
N THR A 2 -22.91 19.76 -0.84
CA THR A 2 -23.95 20.55 -1.54
C THR A 2 -24.66 19.65 -2.56
N PRO A 3 -25.93 19.25 -2.33
CA PRO A 3 -26.65 18.30 -3.19
C PRO A 3 -26.70 18.72 -4.67
N SER A 4 -26.84 20.02 -4.94
CA SER A 4 -26.87 20.55 -6.31
C SER A 4 -25.58 20.27 -7.09
N ARG A 5 -24.41 20.35 -6.45
CA ARG A 5 -23.12 20.06 -7.11
C ARG A 5 -22.98 18.58 -7.47
N ILE A 6 -23.47 17.69 -6.61
CA ILE A 6 -23.49 16.24 -6.87
C ILE A 6 -24.41 15.93 -8.05
N ALA A 7 -25.59 16.55 -8.11
CA ALA A 7 -26.51 16.37 -9.24
C ALA A 7 -25.90 16.84 -10.57
N VAL A 8 -25.16 17.96 -10.58
CA VAL A 8 -24.45 18.42 -11.78
C VAL A 8 -23.33 17.46 -12.15
N ALA A 9 -22.54 16.97 -11.20
CA ALA A 9 -21.50 15.98 -11.47
C ALA A 9 -22.09 14.68 -12.05
N ALA A 10 -23.16 14.16 -11.46
CA ALA A 10 -23.87 12.98 -11.95
C ALA A 10 -24.42 13.19 -13.38
N LYS A 11 -25.03 14.35 -13.65
CA LYS A 11 -25.49 14.71 -14.99
C LYS A 11 -24.33 14.71 -16.00
N ARG A 12 -23.16 15.24 -15.62
CA ARG A 12 -21.95 15.25 -16.47
C ARG A 12 -21.37 13.86 -16.69
N MET A 13 -21.48 12.96 -15.71
CA MET A 13 -21.11 11.55 -15.87
C MET A 13 -22.03 10.83 -16.87
N ILE A 14 -23.34 11.08 -16.83
CA ILE A 14 -24.32 10.47 -17.75
C ILE A 14 -24.07 10.87 -19.21
N ILE A 15 -23.68 12.12 -19.46
CA ILE A 15 -23.39 12.61 -20.82
C ILE A 15 -21.91 12.45 -21.22
N GLU A 16 -21.12 11.72 -20.42
CA GLU A 16 -19.70 11.42 -20.63
C GLU A 16 -18.79 12.66 -20.85
N ASP A 17 -19.17 13.82 -20.30
CA ASP A 17 -18.44 15.08 -20.45
C ASP A 17 -17.26 15.17 -19.47
N ARG A 18 -16.20 14.39 -19.76
CA ARG A 18 -14.99 14.26 -18.93
C ARG A 18 -14.26 15.58 -18.74
N ASN A 19 -14.22 16.43 -19.76
CA ASN A 19 -13.56 17.74 -19.69
C ASN A 19 -14.27 18.67 -18.70
N SER A 20 -15.60 18.66 -18.66
CA SER A 20 -16.35 19.42 -17.65
C SER A 20 -16.17 18.85 -16.25
N LEU A 21 -16.03 17.53 -16.09
CA LEU A 21 -15.79 16.90 -14.79
C LEU A 21 -14.42 17.26 -14.21
N GLN A 22 -13.37 17.28 -15.04
CA GLN A 22 -12.01 17.68 -14.62
C GLN A 22 -11.92 19.15 -14.18
N LYS A 23 -12.69 20.03 -14.82
CA LYS A 23 -12.71 21.47 -14.50
C LYS A 23 -13.59 21.79 -13.29
N MET A 24 -14.38 20.83 -12.81
CA MET A 24 -15.27 21.07 -11.69
C MET A 24 -14.50 21.07 -10.36
N ASN A 25 -14.53 22.21 -9.67
CA ASN A 25 -14.05 22.30 -8.29
C ASN A 25 -15.16 21.84 -7.33
N MET A 26 -14.97 20.68 -6.71
CA MET A 26 -15.89 20.12 -5.73
C MET A 26 -15.24 20.04 -4.34
N PRO A 27 -15.16 21.15 -3.59
CA PRO A 27 -14.60 21.14 -2.25
C PRO A 27 -15.33 20.16 -1.34
N GLY A 28 -14.57 19.31 -0.66
CA GLY A 28 -15.09 18.23 0.19
C GLY A 28 -15.48 16.94 -0.55
N LEU A 29 -15.28 16.86 -1.87
CA LEU A 29 -15.50 15.66 -2.68
C LEU A 29 -14.22 15.32 -3.45
N ARG A 30 -13.83 14.05 -3.38
CA ARG A 30 -12.69 13.52 -4.13
C ARG A 30 -13.19 12.68 -5.28
N MET A 31 -13.09 13.21 -6.49
CA MET A 31 -13.46 12.49 -7.70
C MET A 31 -12.27 11.82 -8.35
N SER A 32 -12.43 10.55 -8.70
CA SER A 32 -11.43 9.78 -9.42
C SER A 32 -12.06 9.08 -10.62
N LEU A 33 -11.30 8.94 -11.70
CA LEU A 33 -11.60 8.02 -12.78
C LEU A 33 -10.89 6.70 -12.55
N THR A 34 -11.59 5.61 -12.82
CA THR A 34 -10.96 4.31 -13.00
C THR A 34 -10.13 4.34 -14.28
N SER A 35 -8.87 3.94 -14.18
CA SER A 35 -7.93 3.81 -15.28
C SER A 35 -7.12 2.53 -15.11
N ARG A 36 -6.24 2.23 -16.06
CA ARG A 36 -5.20 1.21 -15.87
C ARG A 36 -3.84 1.89 -15.78
N ASN A 37 -3.00 1.44 -14.84
CA ASN A 37 -1.62 1.92 -14.77
C ASN A 37 -0.75 1.22 -15.83
N ALA A 38 0.54 1.58 -15.90
CA ALA A 38 1.51 0.98 -16.82
C ALA A 38 1.63 -0.55 -16.69
N ASN A 39 1.30 -1.08 -15.51
CA ASN A 39 1.32 -2.51 -15.21
C ASN A 39 -0.03 -3.21 -15.52
N GLY A 40 -0.96 -2.52 -16.19
CA GLY A 40 -2.28 -3.06 -16.57
C GLY A 40 -3.27 -3.21 -15.41
N LEU A 41 -2.91 -2.81 -14.19
CA LEU A 41 -3.77 -2.89 -13.01
C LEU A 41 -4.68 -1.69 -12.89
N TYR A 42 -5.87 -1.89 -12.31
CA TYR A 42 -6.79 -0.80 -12.03
C TYR A 42 -6.16 0.23 -11.12
N SER A 43 -6.29 1.51 -11.48
CA SER A 43 -5.83 2.64 -10.69
C SER A 43 -6.84 3.78 -10.72
N LEU A 44 -6.84 4.59 -9.67
CA LEU A 44 -7.73 5.74 -9.53
C LEU A 44 -7.00 7.02 -9.89
N GLN A 45 -7.26 7.55 -11.08
CA GLN A 45 -6.72 8.81 -11.53
C GLN A 45 -7.59 9.96 -11.01
N GLN A 46 -7.02 10.86 -10.22
CA GLN A 46 -7.77 12.00 -9.68
C GLN A 46 -8.21 12.94 -10.80
N LEU A 47 -9.48 13.36 -10.77
CA LEU A 47 -10.06 14.24 -11.78
C LEU A 47 -9.74 15.72 -11.54
N SER A 48 -9.61 16.16 -10.29
CA SER A 48 -9.29 17.57 -9.99
C SER A 48 -8.74 17.79 -8.57
N GLY A 49 -7.82 18.77 -8.45
CA GLY A 49 -7.55 19.61 -7.27
C GLY A 49 -7.01 18.98 -5.97
N SER A 50 -7.12 17.67 -5.77
CA SER A 50 -6.66 16.99 -4.56
C SER A 50 -5.26 16.40 -4.79
N ARG A 51 -4.25 16.91 -4.06
CA ARG A 51 -2.93 16.26 -3.98
C ARG A 51 -3.08 14.81 -3.52
N ALA A 52 -2.23 13.92 -4.03
CA ALA A 52 -2.16 12.54 -3.55
C ALA A 52 -1.98 12.53 -2.03
N GLN A 53 -2.84 11.80 -1.33
CA GLN A 53 -2.76 11.62 0.10
C GLN A 53 -1.75 10.52 0.43
N ALA A 54 -1.33 10.47 1.70
CA ALA A 54 -0.38 9.45 2.17
C ALA A 54 -0.87 8.02 1.87
N GLY A 55 -2.19 7.78 1.95
CA GLY A 55 -2.77 6.48 1.63
C GLY A 55 -2.65 6.08 0.15
N ASP A 56 -2.70 7.04 -0.78
CA ASP A 56 -2.57 6.73 -2.22
C ASP A 56 -1.13 6.37 -2.56
N LEU A 57 -0.18 7.15 -2.05
CA LEU A 57 1.25 6.89 -2.24
C LEU A 57 1.65 5.55 -1.60
N LEU A 58 1.18 5.30 -0.38
CA LEU A 58 1.42 4.03 0.30
C LEU A 58 0.75 2.85 -0.42
N GLY A 59 -0.43 3.05 -1.01
CA GLY A 59 -1.09 2.05 -1.85
C GLY A 59 -0.29 1.70 -3.09
N GLN A 60 0.29 2.70 -3.76
CA GLN A 60 1.18 2.50 -4.91
C GLN A 60 2.47 1.77 -4.50
N PHE A 61 3.06 2.15 -3.36
CA PHE A 61 4.22 1.45 -2.81
C PHE A 61 3.90 -0.03 -2.59
N TRP A 62 2.80 -0.35 -1.89
CA TRP A 62 2.42 -1.73 -1.63
C TRP A 62 2.13 -2.50 -2.92
N GLN A 63 1.48 -1.87 -3.89
CA GLN A 63 1.27 -2.49 -5.20
C GLN A 63 2.59 -2.90 -5.84
N GLN A 64 3.57 -1.99 -5.94
CA GLN A 64 4.89 -2.27 -6.52
C GLN A 64 5.65 -3.33 -5.72
N TYR A 65 5.67 -3.22 -4.40
CA TYR A 65 6.32 -4.18 -3.52
C TYR A 65 5.72 -5.59 -3.66
N PHE A 66 4.39 -5.71 -3.64
CA PHE A 66 3.73 -7.01 -3.83
C PHE A 66 3.97 -7.57 -5.24
N GLY A 67 3.92 -6.71 -6.27
CA GLY A 67 4.27 -7.10 -7.63
C GLY A 67 5.69 -7.67 -7.71
N ALA A 68 6.66 -7.06 -7.03
CA ALA A 68 8.03 -7.55 -6.99
C ALA A 68 8.16 -8.91 -6.26
N ILE A 69 7.61 -9.08 -5.05
CA ILE A 69 7.73 -10.36 -4.32
C ILE A 69 7.00 -11.53 -5.00
N PHE A 70 5.99 -11.23 -5.82
CA PHE A 70 5.28 -12.22 -6.64
C PHE A 70 5.91 -12.44 -8.01
N GLY A 71 7.03 -11.78 -8.33
CA GLY A 71 7.76 -11.95 -9.58
C GLY A 71 7.08 -11.34 -10.79
N LEU A 72 6.14 -10.41 -10.59
CA LEU A 72 5.46 -9.72 -11.68
C LEU A 72 6.33 -8.59 -12.26
N TRP A 73 7.07 -7.88 -11.41
CA TRP A 73 7.91 -6.73 -11.78
C TRP A 73 9.24 -6.73 -11.01
N ASP A 74 10.13 -5.80 -11.37
CA ASP A 74 11.37 -5.54 -10.66
C ASP A 74 11.16 -4.70 -9.39
N VAL A 75 12.02 -4.89 -8.39
CA VAL A 75 12.00 -4.17 -7.10
C VAL A 75 12.24 -2.68 -7.25
N VAL A 76 12.93 -2.25 -8.33
CA VAL A 76 13.23 -0.84 -8.63
C VAL A 76 11.97 0.03 -8.62
N GLY A 77 10.82 -0.51 -9.07
CA GLY A 77 9.55 0.21 -9.02
C GLY A 77 9.09 0.52 -7.59
N ALA A 78 9.31 -0.41 -6.65
CA ALA A 78 8.97 -0.21 -5.25
C ALA A 78 9.94 0.75 -4.57
N GLU A 79 11.23 0.71 -4.93
CA GLU A 79 12.26 1.63 -4.44
C GLU A 79 11.94 3.08 -4.81
N ASN A 80 11.68 3.35 -6.09
CA ASN A 80 11.37 4.71 -6.55
C ASN A 80 10.13 5.29 -5.87
N ILE A 81 9.06 4.49 -5.73
CA ILE A 81 7.83 4.94 -5.05
C ILE A 81 8.05 5.12 -3.55
N TRP A 82 8.93 4.32 -2.94
CA TRP A 82 9.31 4.50 -1.54
C TRP A 82 10.06 5.81 -1.33
N ASP A 83 11.04 6.13 -2.17
CA ASP A 83 11.82 7.37 -2.08
C ASP A 83 10.89 8.60 -2.20
N ASP A 84 9.96 8.58 -3.16
CA ASP A 84 8.93 9.61 -3.32
C ASP A 84 8.00 9.72 -2.10
N PHE A 85 7.64 8.58 -1.49
CA PHE A 85 6.82 8.55 -0.28
C PHE A 85 7.57 9.12 0.91
N ALA A 86 8.83 8.72 1.12
CA ALA A 86 9.69 9.18 2.21
C ALA A 86 9.93 10.69 2.13
N ALA A 87 10.21 11.21 0.94
CA ALA A 87 10.38 12.64 0.70
C ALA A 87 9.10 13.46 1.02
N GLN A 88 7.92 12.93 0.69
CA GLN A 88 6.65 13.63 0.87
C GLN A 88 6.02 13.44 2.26
N LYS A 89 6.33 12.33 2.94
CA LYS A 89 5.73 11.90 4.22
C LYS A 89 6.79 11.37 5.21
N PRO A 90 7.82 12.16 5.55
CA PRO A 90 8.97 11.68 6.33
C PRO A 90 8.58 11.10 7.70
N ALA A 91 7.60 11.69 8.38
CA ALA A 91 7.12 11.17 9.68
C ALA A 91 6.50 9.76 9.58
N LEU A 92 5.81 9.45 8.47
CA LEU A 92 5.23 8.12 8.26
C LEU A 92 6.28 7.11 7.83
N ALA A 93 7.23 7.52 6.98
CA ALA A 93 8.36 6.69 6.59
C ALA A 93 9.23 6.32 7.81
N ALA A 94 9.58 7.28 8.66
CA ALA A 94 10.30 7.04 9.91
C ALA A 94 9.53 6.10 10.87
N LYS A 95 8.20 6.24 10.96
CA LYS A 95 7.36 5.32 11.74
C LYS A 95 7.42 3.90 11.17
N MET A 96 7.47 3.74 9.86
CA MET A 96 7.59 2.42 9.25
C MET A 96 8.95 1.79 9.56
N ALA A 97 10.04 2.55 9.36
CA ALA A 97 11.41 2.11 9.60
C ALA A 97 11.65 1.68 11.05
N THR A 98 11.18 2.49 12.02
CA THR A 98 11.36 2.19 13.45
C THR A 98 10.62 0.93 13.92
N HIS A 99 9.58 0.51 13.19
CA HIS A 99 8.84 -0.72 13.50
C HIS A 99 9.43 -1.99 12.85
N LEU A 100 10.30 -1.87 11.83
CA LEU A 100 10.89 -3.04 11.15
C LEU A 100 11.68 -3.97 12.08
N PRO A 101 12.56 -3.48 12.98
CA PRO A 101 13.32 -4.38 13.86
C PRO A 101 12.43 -5.26 14.74
N ARG A 102 11.26 -4.74 15.14
CA ARG A 102 10.28 -5.53 15.92
C ARG A 102 9.69 -6.66 15.08
N LEU A 103 9.35 -6.39 13.82
CA LEU A 103 8.88 -7.43 12.90
C LEU A 103 9.95 -8.49 12.64
N GLY A 104 11.20 -8.08 12.40
CA GLY A 104 12.31 -9.01 12.23
C GLY A 104 12.50 -9.95 13.43
N LYS A 105 12.38 -9.43 14.66
CA LYS A 105 12.41 -10.24 15.89
C LYS A 105 11.25 -11.24 15.97
N GLU A 106 10.03 -10.80 15.68
CA GLU A 106 8.86 -11.68 15.69
C GLU A 106 8.98 -12.80 14.64
N PHE A 107 9.42 -12.47 13.42
CA PHE A 107 9.59 -13.48 12.36
C PHE A 107 10.74 -14.44 12.63
N SER A 108 11.86 -13.96 13.20
CA SER A 108 12.97 -14.81 13.59
C SER A 108 12.56 -15.79 14.70
N LYS A 109 11.79 -15.31 15.69
CA LYS A 109 11.22 -16.15 16.75
C LYS A 109 10.23 -17.16 16.18
N GLY A 110 9.39 -16.74 15.23
CA GLY A 110 8.46 -17.58 14.49
C GLY A 110 9.18 -18.72 13.79
N LEU A 111 10.23 -18.42 13.02
CA LEU A 111 11.06 -19.42 12.34
C LEU A 111 11.71 -20.40 13.32
N ALA A 112 12.25 -19.90 14.43
CA ALA A 112 12.96 -20.74 15.40
C ALA A 112 12.05 -21.76 16.11
N ARG A 113 10.76 -21.41 16.30
CA ARG A 113 9.80 -22.21 17.08
C ARG A 113 8.69 -22.83 16.24
N SER A 114 8.59 -22.48 14.95
CA SER A 114 7.41 -22.72 14.11
C SER A 114 6.10 -22.34 14.81
N ALA A 115 6.14 -21.30 15.65
CA ALA A 115 5.03 -20.93 16.51
C ALA A 115 4.04 -20.04 15.74
N PRO A 116 2.73 -20.25 15.88
CA PRO A 116 1.73 -19.36 15.30
C PRO A 116 1.90 -17.91 15.76
N LEU A 117 1.56 -16.98 14.87
CA LEU A 117 1.37 -15.58 15.25
C LEU A 117 0.09 -15.46 16.07
N GLY A 118 0.06 -14.57 17.05
CA GLY A 118 -1.16 -14.32 17.82
C GLY A 118 -2.24 -13.66 16.97
N ASP A 119 -3.51 -13.89 17.30
CA ASP A 119 -4.67 -13.39 16.53
C ASP A 119 -4.68 -11.86 16.34
N SER A 120 -4.08 -11.13 17.28
CA SER A 120 -3.97 -9.67 17.27
C SER A 120 -2.66 -9.14 16.68
N PHE A 121 -1.81 -9.99 16.09
CA PHE A 121 -0.49 -9.62 15.57
C PHE A 121 -0.54 -8.39 14.64
N TRP A 122 -1.38 -8.43 13.61
CA TRP A 122 -1.55 -7.34 12.64
C TRP A 122 -2.18 -6.08 13.25
N ASN A 123 -2.98 -6.22 14.32
CA ASN A 123 -3.55 -5.08 15.07
C ASN A 123 -2.51 -4.34 15.91
N SER A 124 -1.45 -5.02 16.34
CA SER A 124 -0.35 -4.42 17.11
C SER A 124 0.64 -3.63 16.24
N CYS A 125 0.52 -3.74 14.91
CA CYS A 125 1.37 -3.07 13.93
C CYS A 125 0.77 -1.71 13.51
N PRO A 126 1.61 -0.71 13.19
CA PRO A 126 1.10 0.58 12.74
C PRO A 126 0.38 0.42 11.39
N LEU A 127 -0.62 1.27 11.14
CA LEU A 127 -1.45 1.20 9.92
C LEU A 127 -0.63 1.20 8.64
N VAL A 128 0.53 1.87 8.63
CA VAL A 128 1.43 1.92 7.47
C VAL A 128 2.02 0.56 7.09
N LEU A 129 2.08 -0.41 8.02
CA LEU A 129 2.58 -1.77 7.81
C LEU A 129 1.48 -2.82 7.66
N ARG A 130 0.20 -2.42 7.73
CA ARG A 130 -0.92 -3.35 7.91
C ARG A 130 -1.15 -4.26 6.70
N GLN A 131 -0.87 -3.77 5.49
CA GLN A 131 -0.97 -4.56 4.26
C GLN A 131 0.04 -5.71 4.27
N PHE A 132 1.29 -5.41 4.65
CA PHE A 132 2.32 -6.42 4.79
C PHE A 132 2.03 -7.41 5.92
N THR A 133 1.74 -6.92 7.12
CA THR A 133 1.53 -7.81 8.28
C THR A 133 0.27 -8.64 8.15
N GLY A 134 -0.80 -8.10 7.54
CA GLY A 134 -2.00 -8.85 7.18
C GLY A 134 -1.72 -9.95 6.15
N PHE A 135 -0.97 -9.63 5.09
CA PHE A 135 -0.55 -10.63 4.10
C PHE A 135 0.27 -11.76 4.75
N ILE A 136 1.29 -11.42 5.53
CA ILE A 136 2.16 -12.40 6.19
C ILE A 136 1.37 -13.30 7.14
N HIS A 137 0.44 -12.73 7.91
CA HIS A 137 -0.39 -13.51 8.83
C HIS A 137 -1.26 -14.52 8.07
N LEU A 138 -1.97 -14.09 7.02
CA LEU A 138 -2.78 -14.99 6.19
C LEU A 138 -1.93 -16.01 5.43
N PHE A 139 -0.78 -15.60 4.91
CA PHE A 139 0.15 -16.49 4.21
C PHE A 139 0.62 -17.62 5.14
N LEU A 140 1.02 -17.31 6.37
CA LEU A 140 1.44 -18.31 7.33
C LEU A 140 0.29 -19.23 7.78
N GLN A 141 -0.90 -18.67 8.01
CA GLN A 141 -2.11 -19.46 8.33
C GLN A 141 -2.44 -20.45 7.21
N ASN A 142 -2.40 -20.01 5.96
CA ASN A 142 -2.69 -20.86 4.80
C ASN A 142 -1.63 -21.94 4.53
N ASN A 143 -0.48 -21.87 5.19
CA ASN A 143 0.62 -22.82 5.05
C ASN A 143 0.99 -23.50 6.38
N ASP A 144 0.04 -23.56 7.33
CA ASP A 144 0.16 -24.24 8.61
C ASP A 144 1.40 -23.84 9.42
N TYR A 145 1.87 -22.59 9.26
CA TYR A 145 3.07 -22.07 9.91
C TYR A 145 4.32 -22.94 9.71
N ASN A 146 4.40 -23.68 8.60
CA ASN A 146 5.53 -24.55 8.35
C ASN A 146 6.85 -23.77 8.20
N ARG A 147 7.99 -24.47 8.40
CA ARG A 147 9.32 -23.84 8.39
C ARG A 147 9.65 -23.15 7.06
N GLN A 148 9.25 -23.74 5.93
CA GLN A 148 9.50 -23.16 4.61
C GLN A 148 8.78 -21.83 4.43
N SER A 149 7.57 -21.72 4.95
CA SER A 149 6.77 -20.49 4.93
C SER A 149 7.41 -19.40 5.78
N TRP A 150 7.96 -19.75 6.95
CA TRP A 150 8.73 -18.81 7.76
C TRP A 150 10.00 -18.29 7.05
N ILE A 151 10.73 -19.16 6.35
CA ILE A 151 11.89 -18.75 5.54
C ILE A 151 11.44 -17.77 4.46
N ARG A 152 10.31 -18.06 3.79
CA ARG A 152 9.75 -17.18 2.76
C ARG A 152 9.33 -15.81 3.32
N VAL A 153 8.70 -15.79 4.50
CA VAL A 153 8.32 -14.56 5.22
C VAL A 153 9.56 -13.72 5.56
N LEU A 154 10.65 -14.34 6.02
CA LEU A 154 11.90 -13.63 6.27
C LEU A 154 12.48 -13.04 4.99
N SER A 155 12.47 -13.78 3.88
CA SER A 155 12.93 -13.25 2.58
C SER A 155 12.09 -12.04 2.12
N TYR A 156 10.77 -12.08 2.28
CA TYR A 156 9.91 -10.91 2.02
C TYR A 156 10.28 -9.74 2.93
N TYR A 157 10.41 -9.99 4.24
CA TYR A 157 10.81 -8.98 5.21
C TYR A 157 12.17 -8.35 4.89
N GLU A 158 13.16 -9.14 4.50
CA GLU A 158 14.50 -8.66 4.13
C GLU A 158 14.44 -7.71 2.93
N GLN A 159 13.67 -8.06 1.89
CA GLN A 159 13.48 -7.19 0.74
C GLN A 159 12.76 -5.89 1.15
N LEU A 160 11.72 -5.96 1.98
CA LEU A 160 11.02 -4.79 2.50
C LEU A 160 11.96 -3.88 3.32
N ALA A 161 12.76 -4.49 4.19
CA ALA A 161 13.70 -3.77 5.03
C ALA A 161 14.82 -3.12 4.20
N ALA A 162 15.30 -3.78 3.14
CA ALA A 162 16.27 -3.23 2.21
C ALA A 162 15.72 -1.97 1.53
N ILE A 163 14.49 -2.00 1.01
CA ILE A 163 13.87 -0.83 0.37
C ILE A 163 13.73 0.33 1.37
N ILE A 164 13.21 0.06 2.56
CA ILE A 164 12.90 1.11 3.55
C ILE A 164 14.16 1.73 4.17
N SER A 165 15.25 0.97 4.27
CA SER A 165 16.50 1.44 4.88
C SER A 165 17.38 2.26 3.93
N ARG A 166 16.98 2.41 2.66
CA ARG A 166 17.70 3.24 1.66
C ARG A 166 17.46 4.74 1.83
N SER A 167 16.34 5.12 2.44
CA SER A 167 15.86 6.50 2.59
C SER A 167 16.24 7.14 3.93
#